data_AF-A0A5B0EC79-F1
#
_entry.id   AF-A0A5B0EC79-F1
#
_cell.length_a   1.000
_cell.length_b   1.000
_cell.length_c   1.000
_cell.angle_alpha   90.00
_cell.angle_beta   90.00
_cell.angle_gamma   90.00
#
_symmetry.space_group_name_H-M   'P 1'
#
loop_
_entity.id
_entity.type
_entity.pdbx_description
1 polymer ?
#
loop_
_entity_poly.entity_id
_entity_poly.type
_entity_poly.pdbx_seq_one_letter_code
_entity_poly.pdbx_strand_id
1 'polypeptide(L)' 'MNTEARDHQTAVTWIEGEINNMIRDLGKPNASSAATSVITLAYLLRVIDDGEQRHNRARIDQIYATYNESIRQGAAA' A
#
# COMPACT_ATOMS: atom_id res chain seq x y z
N MET A 1 1.37 15.34 22.36
CA MET A 1 1.27 14.09 21.56
C MET A 1 2.19 13.05 22.19
N ASN A 2 1.70 11.83 22.40
CA ASN A 2 2.53 10.69 22.81
C ASN A 2 3.44 10.28 21.64
N THR A 3 4.66 9.83 21.93
CA THR A 3 5.66 9.39 20.93
C THR A 3 5.09 8.27 20.06
N GLU A 4 4.42 7.29 20.66
CA GLU A 4 3.79 6.18 19.94
C GLU A 4 2.74 6.65 18.93
N ALA A 5 1.90 7.62 19.33
CA ALA A 5 0.89 8.18 18.43
C ALA A 5 1.53 8.97 17.26
N ARG A 6 2.67 9.61 17.50
CA ARG A 6 3.43 10.30 16.46
C ARG A 6 4.09 9.30 15.50
N ASP A 7 4.68 8.24 16.02
CA ASP A 7 5.35 7.20 15.22
C ASP A 7 4.31 6.47 14.36
N HIS A 8 3.16 6.14 14.93
CA HIS A 8 2.01 5.61 14.22
C HIS A 8 1.56 6.51 13.07
N GLN A 9 1.29 7.79 13.35
CA GLN A 9 0.88 8.74 12.33
C GLN A 9 1.94 8.91 11.21
N THR A 10 3.22 8.85 11.59
CA THR A 10 4.33 8.92 10.63
C THR A 10 4.32 7.69 9.71
N ALA A 11 4.18 6.49 10.27
CA ALA A 11 4.10 5.26 9.49
C ALA A 11 2.90 5.25 8.54
N VAL A 12 1.71 5.63 9.02
CA VAL A 12 0.51 5.74 8.16
C VAL A 12 0.75 6.71 7.00
N THR A 13 1.35 7.88 7.28
CA THR A 13 1.65 8.88 6.23
C THR A 13 2.61 8.32 5.17
N TRP A 14 3.63 7.57 5.58
CA TRP A 14 4.58 6.94 4.67
C TRP A 14 3.94 5.81 3.86
N ILE A 15 3.13 4.97 4.49
CA ILE A 15 2.39 3.90 3.81
C ILE A 15 1.48 4.49 2.73
N GLU A 16 0.70 5.53 3.04
CA GLU A 16 -0.14 6.23 2.06
C GLU A 16 0.69 6.82 0.91
N GLY A 17 1.84 7.43 1.22
CA GLY A 17 2.76 7.96 0.22
C GLY A 17 3.23 6.89 -0.77
N GLU A 18 3.68 5.75 -0.26
CA GLU A 18 4.17 4.66 -1.10
C GLU A 18 3.05 3.96 -1.87
N ILE A 19 1.84 3.85 -1.31
CA ILE A 19 0.67 3.37 -2.07
C ILE A 19 0.33 4.35 -3.22
N ASN A 20 0.41 5.65 -2.99
CA ASN A 20 0.19 6.65 -4.05
C ASN A 20 1.27 6.61 -5.13
N ASN A 21 2.53 6.39 -4.75
CA ASN A 21 3.62 6.18 -5.71
C ASN A 21 3.38 4.91 -6.54
N MET A 22 3.02 3.80 -5.89
CA MET A 22 2.64 2.55 -6.56
C MET A 22 1.50 2.77 -7.56
N ILE A 23 0.46 3.53 -7.20
CA ILE A 23 -0.66 3.85 -8.10
C ILE A 23 -0.18 4.56 -9.37
N ARG A 24 0.72 5.53 -9.25
CA ARG A 24 1.29 6.27 -10.40
C ARG A 24 2.13 5.37 -11.29
N ASP A 25 2.78 4.37 -10.71
CA ASP A 25 3.66 3.43 -11.39
C ASP A 25 2.97 2.09 -11.72
N LEU A 26 1.63 2.00 -11.63
CA LEU A 26 0.88 0.78 -11.90
C LEU A 26 1.24 0.18 -13.27
N GLY A 27 1.50 -1.13 -13.27
CA GLY A 27 1.92 -1.88 -14.45
C GLY A 27 3.44 -1.92 -14.68
N LYS A 28 4.23 -1.11 -13.97
CA LYS A 28 5.69 -1.25 -13.98
C LYS A 28 6.14 -2.42 -13.11
N PRO A 29 7.25 -3.10 -13.46
CA PRO A 29 7.89 -4.07 -12.57
C PRO A 29 8.17 -3.42 -11.21
N ASN A 30 7.90 -4.15 -10.11
CA ASN A 30 8.18 -3.72 -8.74
C ASN A 30 7.43 -2.47 -8.25
N ALA A 31 6.36 -2.04 -8.93
CA ALA A 31 5.57 -0.87 -8.50
C ALA A 31 5.07 -0.98 -7.05
N SER A 32 4.72 -2.19 -6.59
CA SER A 32 4.24 -2.44 -5.23
C SER A 32 5.33 -2.78 -4.21
N SER A 33 6.59 -2.89 -4.64
CA SER A 33 7.68 -3.35 -3.77
C SER A 33 7.94 -2.38 -2.62
N ALA A 34 7.97 -1.07 -2.89
CA ALA A 34 8.16 -0.05 -1.86
C ALA A 34 6.99 -0.02 -0.87
N ALA A 35 5.75 0.03 -1.37
CA ALA A 35 4.53 -0.02 -0.56
C ALA A 35 4.47 -1.27 0.33
N THR A 36 4.74 -2.45 -0.24
CA THR A 36 4.75 -3.72 0.52
C THR A 36 5.83 -3.73 1.59
N SER A 37 7.02 -3.20 1.27
CA SER A 37 8.15 -3.17 2.19
C SER A 37 7.88 -2.24 3.38
N VAL A 38 7.33 -1.05 3.15
CA VAL A 38 7.02 -0.11 4.24
C VAL A 38 5.90 -0.62 5.14
N ILE A 39 4.85 -1.26 4.58
CA ILE A 39 3.79 -1.90 5.38
C ILE A 39 4.38 -3.01 6.25
N THR A 40 5.23 -3.86 5.67
CA THR A 40 5.88 -4.96 6.40
C THR A 40 6.77 -4.42 7.51
N LEU A 41 7.57 -3.39 7.24
CA LEU A 41 8.43 -2.78 8.24
C LEU A 41 7.62 -2.16 9.38
N ALA A 42 6.57 -1.40 9.08
CA ALA A 42 5.69 -0.79 10.09
C ALA A 42 5.05 -1.86 11.00
N TYR A 43 4.63 -2.99 10.44
CA TYR A 43 4.07 -4.10 11.19
C TYR A 43 5.12 -4.78 12.10
N LEU A 44 6.31 -5.06 11.56
CA LEU A 44 7.40 -5.68 12.34
C LEU A 44 7.86 -4.79 13.49
N LEU A 45 7.85 -3.47 13.31
CA LEU A 45 8.15 -2.48 14.34
C LEU A 45 7.00 -2.24 15.32
N ARG A 46 5.86 -2.94 15.17
CA ARG A 46 4.65 -2.79 16.00
C ARG A 46 4.06 -1.39 15.98
N VAL A 47 4.32 -0.63 14.92
CA VAL A 47 3.80 0.73 14.73
C VAL A 47 2.38 0.70 14.15
N ILE A 48 2.02 -0.39 13.47
CA ILE A 48 0.66 -0.71 13.04
C ILE A 48 0.26 -2.09 13.56
N ASP A 49 -1.04 -2.33 13.71
CA ASP A 49 -1.58 -3.62 14.14
C ASP A 49 -1.88 -4.58 12.97
N ASP A 50 -2.31 -5.80 13.30
CA ASP A 50 -2.64 -6.86 12.33
C ASP A 50 -3.82 -6.48 11.42
N GLY A 51 -4.82 -5.79 11.95
CA GLY A 51 -5.96 -5.28 11.20
C GLY A 51 -5.53 -4.24 10.17
N GLU A 52 -4.66 -3.32 10.56
CA GLU A 52 -4.10 -2.31 9.65
C GLU A 52 -3.21 -2.93 8.57
N GLN A 53 -2.36 -3.90 8.94
CA GLN A 53 -1.52 -4.61 7.99
C GLN A 53 -2.36 -5.36 6.94
N ARG A 54 -3.41 -6.08 7.37
CA ARG A 54 -4.37 -6.74 6.46
C ARG A 54 -5.14 -5.74 5.61
N HIS A 55 -5.59 -4.64 6.20
CA HIS A 55 -6.31 -3.59 5.48
C HIS A 55 -5.47 -3.02 4.33
N ASN A 56 -4.22 -2.64 4.62
CA ASN A 56 -3.30 -2.12 3.61
C ASN A 56 -2.99 -3.15 2.53
N ARG A 57 -2.84 -4.43 2.89
CA ARG A 57 -2.62 -5.49 1.90
C ARG A 57 -3.83 -5.68 0.99
N ALA A 58 -5.02 -5.76 1.55
CA ALA A 58 -6.27 -5.88 0.80
C ALA A 58 -6.47 -4.69 -0.15
N ARG A 59 -6.10 -3.49 0.27
CA ARG A 59 -6.14 -2.30 -0.58
C ARG A 59 -5.20 -2.39 -1.77
N ILE A 60 -3.96 -2.85 -1.57
CA ILE A 60 -3.02 -3.10 -2.69
C ILE A 60 -3.61 -4.12 -3.67
N ASP A 61 -4.15 -5.23 -3.17
CA ASP A 61 -4.75 -6.28 -3.99
C ASP A 61 -5.95 -5.74 -4.79
N GLN A 62 -6.81 -4.92 -4.17
CA GLN A 62 -7.94 -4.28 -4.83
C GLN A 62 -7.50 -3.31 -5.93
N ILE A 63 -6.45 -2.52 -5.71
CA ILE A 63 -5.90 -1.61 -6.72
C ILE A 63 -5.45 -2.40 -7.97
N TYR A 64 -4.77 -3.52 -7.79
CA TYR A 64 -4.36 -4.38 -8.90
C TYR A 64 -5.54 -5.08 -9.58
N ALA A 65 -6.56 -5.52 -8.82
CA ALA A 65 -7.77 -6.09 -9.39
C ALA A 65 -8.45 -5.10 -10.34
N THR A 66 -8.69 -3.88 -9.86
CA THR A 66 -9.29 -2.79 -10.66
C THR A 66 -8.45 -2.45 -11.89
N TYR A 67 -7.13 -2.34 -11.74
CA TYR A 67 -6.23 -2.08 -12.88
C TYR A 67 -6.29 -3.19 -13.92
N ASN A 68 -6.23 -4.45 -13.50
CA ASN A 68 -6.29 -5.59 -14.41
C ASN A 68 -7.65 -5.71 -15.12
N GLU A 69 -8.75 -5.37 -14.45
CA GLU A 69 -10.08 -5.29 -15.07
C GLU A 69 -10.13 -4.20 -16.14
N SER A 70 -9.59 -3.02 -15.85
CA SER A 70 -9.49 -1.91 -16.81
C SER A 70 -8.68 -2.29 -18.06
N ILE A 71 -7.54 -2.98 -17.90
CA ILE A 71 -6.74 -3.48 -19.02
C ILE A 71 -7.53 -4.50 -19.85
N ARG A 72 -8.26 -5.43 -19.23
CA ARG A 72 -9.08 -6.42 -19.96
C ARG A 72 -10.19 -5.78 -20.78
N GLN A 73 -10.84 -4.74 -20.25
CA GLN A 73 -11.88 -4.00 -20.97
C GLN A 73 -11.30 -3.19 -22.15
N GLY A 74 -10.10 -2.61 -21.98
CA GLY A 74 -9.41 -1.89 -23.06
C GLY A 74 -8.84 -2.80 -24.16
N ALA A 75 -8.48 -4.05 -23.84
CA ALA A 75 -8.01 -5.04 -24.81
C ALA A 75 -9.14 -5.71 -25.62
N ALA A 76 -10.40 -5.53 -25.21
CA ALA A 76 -11.58 -6.06 -25.89
C ALA A 76 -12.25 -5.04 -26.84
N ALA A 77 -11.65 -3.85 -27.00
CA ALA A 77 -12.13 -2.76 -27.86
C ALA A 77 -11.44 -2.74 -29.22
#